data_AF-A0A724WSG0-F1
#
_entry.id   AF-A0A724WSG0-F1
#
_cell.length_a   1.000
_cell.length_b   1.000
_cell.length_c   1.000
_cell.angle_alpha   90.00
_cell.angle_beta   90.00
_cell.angle_gamma   90.00
#
_symmetry.space_group_name_H-M   'P 1'
#
loop_
_entity.id
_entity.type
_entity.pdbx_description
1 polymer ?
#
loop_
_entity_poly.entity_id
_entity_poly.type
_entity_poly.pdbx_seq_one_letter_code
_entity_poly.pdbx_strand_id
1 'polypeptide(L)'
;MIVLSLSTGIIFVLLAYTLMSLYDMWQVYRTTSKLWIFVLFLATLISLVLAFFVAPVLALFFYWSRHSLKRNIGILLLIIVCLVSIMTKLSA
;
A
#
# COMPACT_ATOMS: atom_id res chain seq x y z
N MET A 1 -8.95 11.72 -21.73
CA MET A 1 -8.82 12.52 -20.49
C MET A 1 -9.26 11.75 -19.23
N ILE A 2 -10.43 11.12 -19.19
CA ILE A 2 -10.99 10.46 -17.98
C ILE A 2 -10.12 9.30 -17.44
N VAL A 3 -9.55 8.47 -18.32
CA VAL A 3 -8.72 7.32 -17.92
C VAL A 3 -7.39 7.76 -17.28
N LEU A 4 -6.81 8.88 -17.75
CA LEU A 4 -5.56 9.44 -17.23
C LEU A 4 -5.74 10.10 -15.85
N SER A 5 -6.91 10.71 -15.60
CA SER A 5 -7.25 11.26 -14.27
C SER A 5 -7.56 10.17 -13.25
N LEU A 6 -8.15 9.05 -13.69
CA LEU A 6 -8.46 7.93 -12.80
C LEU A 6 -7.19 7.20 -12.35
N SER A 7 -6.24 6.98 -13.27
CA SER A 7 -4.98 6.29 -12.96
C SER A 7 -4.09 7.11 -12.01
N THR A 8 -4.00 8.43 -12.20
CA THR A 8 -3.28 9.32 -11.29
C THR A 8 -3.91 9.37 -9.91
N GLY A 9 -5.25 9.44 -9.82
CA GLY A 9 -5.96 9.40 -8.53
C GLY A 9 -5.66 8.14 -7.72
N ILE A 10 -5.63 6.97 -8.36
CA ILE A 10 -5.32 5.70 -7.70
C ILE A 10 -3.89 5.68 -7.13
N ILE A 11 -2.92 6.23 -7.87
CA ILE A 11 -1.53 6.33 -7.41
C ILE A 11 -1.45 7.18 -6.13
N PHE A 12 -2.15 8.32 -6.07
CA PHE A 12 -2.17 9.16 -4.86
C PHE A 12 -2.80 8.44 -3.66
N VAL A 13 -3.89 7.69 -3.87
CA VAL A 13 -4.53 6.94 -2.78
C VAL A 13 -3.62 5.81 -2.28
N LEU A 14 -2.95 5.08 -3.19
CA LEU A 14 -1.96 4.06 -2.82
C LEU A 14 -0.76 4.66 -2.07
N LEU A 15 -0.30 5.84 -2.50
CA LEU A 15 0.78 6.56 -1.84
C LEU A 15 0.36 6.96 -0.41
N ALA A 16 -0.81 7.56 -0.25
CA ALA A 16 -1.34 7.95 1.06
C ALA A 16 -1.49 6.74 2.00
N TYR A 17 -2.04 5.63 1.51
CA TYR A 17 -2.16 4.38 2.26
C TYR A 17 -0.78 3.84 2.71
N THR A 18 0.20 3.87 1.81
CA THR A 18 1.55 3.36 2.08
C THR A 18 2.27 4.24 3.10
N LEU A 19 2.19 5.58 2.96
CA LEU A 19 2.77 6.53 3.91
C LEU A 19 2.15 6.38 5.30
N MET A 20 0.83 6.21 5.37
CA MET A 20 0.13 5.91 6.64
C MET A 20 0.67 4.63 7.28
N SER A 21 0.92 3.58 6.48
CA SER A 21 1.51 2.33 6.98
C SER A 21 2.94 2.49 7.48
N LEU A 22 3.76 3.30 6.81
CA LEU A 22 5.13 3.57 7.23
C LEU A 22 5.14 4.30 8.58
N TYR A 23 4.26 5.28 8.75
CA TYR A 23 4.09 5.96 10.03
C TYR A 23 3.70 4.99 11.14
N ASP A 24 2.68 4.15 10.90
CA ASP A 24 2.23 3.16 11.89
C ASP A 24 3.31 2.12 12.22
N MET A 25 4.01 1.60 11.20
CA MET A 25 5.14 0.68 11.37
C MET A 25 6.21 1.29 12.27
N TRP A 26 6.56 2.56 12.03
CA TRP A 26 7.52 3.27 12.84
C TRP A 26 7.06 3.43 14.29
N GLN A 27 5.81 3.83 14.53
CA GLN A 27 5.28 3.94 15.89
C GLN A 27 5.27 2.59 16.62
N VAL A 28 4.84 1.52 15.96
CA VAL A 28 4.83 0.18 16.59
C VAL A 28 6.25 -0.33 16.84
N TYR A 29 7.21 -0.04 15.95
CA TYR A 29 8.61 -0.36 16.21
C TYR A 29 9.14 0.38 17.44
N ARG A 30 8.85 1.68 17.59
CA ARG A 30 9.29 2.45 18.76
C ARG A 30 8.69 1.93 20.08
N THR A 31 7.47 1.39 20.07
CA THR A 31 6.83 0.89 21.29
C THR A 31 7.19 -0.57 21.62
N THR A 32 7.42 -1.41 20.61
CA THR A 32 7.65 -2.86 20.81
C THR A 32 9.10 -3.30 20.61
N SER A 33 9.93 -2.46 19.98
CA SER A 33 11.32 -2.75 19.59
C SER A 33 11.52 -4.05 18.81
N LYS A 34 10.46 -4.60 18.20
CA LYS A 34 10.52 -5.85 17.43
C LYS A 34 11.26 -5.65 16.12
N LEU A 35 12.40 -6.32 15.96
CA LEU A 35 13.26 -6.22 14.77
C LEU A 35 12.53 -6.52 13.46
N TRP A 36 11.65 -7.52 13.44
CA TRP A 36 10.83 -7.84 12.26
C TRP A 36 9.99 -6.66 11.75
N ILE A 37 9.54 -5.77 12.63
CA ILE A 37 8.76 -4.58 12.24
C ILE A 37 9.67 -3.55 11.57
N PHE A 38 10.89 -3.39 12.09
CA PHE A 38 11.89 -2.50 11.49
C PHE A 38 12.30 -2.99 10.09
N VAL A 39 12.54 -4.30 9.93
CA VAL A 39 12.83 -4.88 8.61
C VAL A 39 11.66 -4.66 7.65
N LEU A 40 10.41 -4.85 8.10
CA LEU A 40 9.23 -4.61 7.27
C LEU A 40 9.07 -3.13 6.90
N PHE A 41 9.34 -2.22 7.83
CA PHE A 41 9.36 -0.78 7.59
C PHE A 41 10.38 -0.43 6.50
N LEU A 42 11.62 -0.91 6.64
CA LEU A 42 12.69 -0.62 5.69
C LEU A 42 12.38 -1.22 4.31
N ALA A 43 11.88 -2.45 4.25
CA ALA A 43 11.46 -3.09 3.01
C ALA A 43 10.32 -2.32 2.32
N THR A 44 9.36 -1.81 3.09
CA THR A 44 8.25 -0.98 2.57
C THR A 44 8.77 0.36 2.05
N LEU A 45 9.71 1.00 2.75
CA LEU A 45 10.33 2.26 2.35
C LEU A 45 11.15 2.11 1.06
N ILE A 46 11.97 1.07 0.97
CA ILE A 46 12.76 0.77 -0.24
C ILE A 46 11.82 0.45 -1.41
N SER A 47 10.79 -0.35 -1.17
CA SER A 47 9.79 -0.70 -2.19
C SER A 47 9.03 0.52 -2.68
N LEU A 48 8.76 1.53 -1.83
CA LEU A 48 8.08 2.75 -2.25
C LEU A 48 8.82 3.46 -3.39
N VAL A 49 10.16 3.40 -3.40
CA VAL A 49 11.01 4.05 -4.40
C VAL A 49 11.29 3.13 -5.58
N LEU A 50 11.65 1.86 -5.32
CA LEU A 50 12.12 0.95 -6.37
C LEU A 50 11.01 0.14 -7.02
N ALA A 51 9.90 -0.10 -6.31
CA ALA A 51 8.83 -1.00 -6.74
C ALA A 51 7.49 -0.57 -6.13
N PHE A 52 6.99 0.61 -6.54
CA PHE A 52 5.86 1.28 -5.89
C PHE A 52 4.66 0.37 -5.62
N PHE A 53 4.29 -0.50 -6.57
CA PHE A 53 3.15 -1.42 -6.41
C PHE A 53 3.35 -2.53 -5.36
N VAL A 54 4.60 -2.82 -4.97
CA VAL A 54 4.92 -3.79 -3.91
C VAL A 54 4.73 -3.18 -2.52
N ALA A 55 4.94 -1.88 -2.36
CA ALA A 55 4.85 -1.22 -1.06
C ALA A 55 3.45 -1.29 -0.41
N PRO A 56 2.32 -1.08 -1.14
CA PRO A 56 0.97 -1.29 -0.62
C PRO A 56 0.71 -2.74 -0.18
N VAL A 57 1.35 -3.73 -0.80
CA VAL A 57 1.22 -5.15 -0.44
C VAL A 57 1.94 -5.43 0.88
N LEU A 58 3.16 -4.91 1.06
CA LEU A 58 3.88 -4.99 2.33
C LEU A 58 3.15 -4.24 3.46
N ALA A 59 2.57 -3.09 3.15
CA ALA A 59 1.68 -2.35 4.05
C ALA A 59 0.46 -3.18 4.46
N LEU A 60 -0.16 -3.90 3.52
CA LEU A 60 -1.27 -4.80 3.82
C LEU A 60 -0.84 -5.96 4.73
N PHE A 61 0.34 -6.53 4.50
CA PHE A 61 0.89 -7.59 5.35
C PHE A 61 1.06 -7.12 6.81
N PHE A 62 1.53 -5.90 7.02
CA PHE A 62 1.62 -5.30 8.35
C PHE A 62 0.26 -5.17 9.05
N TYR A 63 -0.76 -4.72 8.32
CA TYR A 63 -2.10 -4.53 8.88
C TYR A 63 -2.87 -5.83 9.07
N TRP A 64 -2.46 -6.92 8.41
CA TRP A 64 -3.18 -8.19 8.34
C TRP A 64 -3.61 -8.72 9.71
N SER A 65 -2.74 -8.61 10.70
CA SER A 65 -2.96 -9.08 12.08
C SER A 65 -3.21 -7.95 13.10
N ARG A 66 -3.24 -6.68 12.68
CA ARG A 66 -3.22 -5.52 13.60
C ARG A 66 -4.44 -4.62 13.50
N HIS A 67 -4.89 -4.30 12.29
CA HIS A 67 -6.00 -3.38 12.08
C HIS A 67 -6.91 -3.90 10.97
N SER A 68 -8.04 -4.49 11.37
CA SER A 68 -9.05 -5.03 10.44
C SER A 68 -9.58 -3.99 9.45
N LEU A 69 -9.81 -2.76 9.91
CA LEU A 69 -10.31 -1.66 9.06
C LEU A 69 -9.27 -1.28 8.00
N LYS A 70 -8.01 -1.01 8.41
CA LYS A 70 -6.93 -0.64 7.49
C LYS A 70 -6.59 -1.77 6.53
N ARG A 71 -6.65 -3.02 6.99
CA ARG A 71 -6.54 -4.22 6.13
C ARG A 71 -7.63 -4.24 5.06
N ASN A 72 -8.89 -4.05 5.44
CA ASN A 72 -10.00 -4.07 4.48
C ASN A 72 -9.88 -2.95 3.44
N ILE A 73 -9.42 -1.75 3.85
CA ILE A 73 -9.09 -0.66 2.92
C ILE A 73 -8.00 -1.10 1.93
N GLY A 74 -6.91 -1.69 2.42
CA GLY A 74 -5.83 -2.19 1.55
C GLY A 74 -6.30 -3.26 0.56
N ILE A 75 -7.15 -4.20 0.99
CA ILE A 75 -7.73 -5.22 0.11
C ILE A 75 -8.59 -4.56 -0.97
N LEU A 76 -9.47 -3.64 -0.59
CA LEU A 76 -10.33 -2.91 -1.52
C LEU A 76 -9.49 -2.16 -2.57
N LEU A 77 -8.41 -1.50 -2.13
CA LEU A 77 -7.49 -0.79 -3.01
C LEU A 77 -6.83 -1.72 -4.03
N LEU A 78 -6.34 -2.89 -3.62
CA LEU A 78 -5.75 -3.86 -4.54
C LEU A 78 -6.76 -4.38 -5.56
N ILE A 79 -8.01 -4.64 -5.13
CA ILE A 79 -9.09 -5.05 -6.05
C ILE A 79 -9.36 -3.95 -7.09
N ILE A 80 -9.49 -2.69 -6.66
CA ILE A 80 -9.73 -1.54 -7.55
C ILE A 80 -8.58 -1.41 -8.56
N VAL A 81 -7.32 -1.52 -8.12
CA VAL A 81 -6.14 -1.48 -9.00
C VAL A 81 -6.21 -2.60 -10.04
N CYS A 82 -6.52 -3.82 -9.63
CA CYS A 82 -6.68 -4.95 -10.56
C CYS A 82 -7.79 -4.72 -11.58
N LEU A 83 -8.98 -4.29 -11.14
CA LEU A 83 -10.11 -4.01 -12.03
C LEU A 83 -9.75 -2.95 -13.06
N VAL A 84 -9.12 -1.85 -12.64
CA VAL A 84 -8.70 -0.77 -13.53
C VAL A 84 -7.67 -1.27 -14.55
N SER A 85 -6.70 -2.09 -14.11
CA SER A 85 -5.71 -2.72 -15.00
C SER A 85 -6.33 -3.66 -16.04
N ILE A 86 -7.38 -4.39 -15.66
CA ILE A 86 -8.10 -5.28 -16.58
C ILE A 86 -8.90 -4.45 -17.59
N MET A 87 -9.64 -3.43 -17.12
CA MET A 87 -10.44 -2.56 -17.99
C MET A 87 -9.57 -1.81 -19.00
N THR A 88 -8.41 -1.30 -18.59
CA THR A 88 -7.49 -0.60 -19.51
C THR A 88 -6.94 -1.55 -20.57
N LYS A 89 -6.61 -2.80 -20.23
CA LYS A 89 -6.18 -3.83 -21.19
C LYS A 89 -7.30 -4.28 -22.13
N LEU A 90 -8.55 -4.36 -21.67
CA LEU A 90 -9.69 -4.70 -22.54
C LEU A 90 -10.07 -3.57 -23.51
N SER A 91 -9.78 -2.33 -23.15
CA SER A 91 -10.11 -1.14 -23.95
C SER A 91 -9.04 -0.74 -24.98
N ALA A 92 -7.88 -1.41 -24.95
CA ALA A 92 -6.75 -1.18 -25.84
C ALA A 92 -6.72 -2.20 -26.97
#